data_AF-A0A7C1RMZ1-F1
#
_entry.id   AF-A0A7C1RMZ1-F1
#
_cell.length_a   1.000
_cell.length_b   1.000
_cell.length_c   1.000
_cell.angle_alpha   90.00
_cell.angle_beta   90.00
_cell.angle_gamma   90.00
#
_symmetry.space_group_name_H-M   'P 1'
#
loop_
_entity.id
_entity.type
_entity.pdbx_description
1 polymer ?
#
loop_
_entity_poly.entity_id
_entity_poly.type
_entity_poly.pdbx_seq_one_letter_code
_entity_poly.pdbx_strand_id
1 'polypeptide(L)'
;MKIKQKIYKCSIITALFFLIGILCGFPMFQADAAVTGVCSNCHTMHNSQNGNSINVAGPMGNLLSIPSGSASTVDACVGCHSSTTSNTIINNVPIVYNTIAPTAPLAGGNFYWVASQGDEFGHNVYGISGQDPNHLNGAPGNENCGGLTTPCHKTLAVAPSSENYNRGGCRGCHFNVFHHNDNGIYRFLSTGHETGGSAAYYVEGGEDSDWEQTTATHNWYKGVVGPVNAETLATTHSISTFCGGCHKDFHRQDFIG
;
A
#
# COMPACT_ATOMS: atom_id res chain seq x y z
N MET A 1 -60.84 -38.64 -13.63
CA MET A 1 -59.52 -38.59 -14.31
C MET A 1 -59.06 -37.16 -14.66
N LYS A 2 -59.94 -36.25 -15.14
CA LYS A 2 -59.57 -34.87 -15.55
C LYS A 2 -59.05 -33.94 -14.43
N ILE A 3 -59.46 -34.15 -13.18
CA ILE A 3 -59.06 -33.29 -12.04
C ILE A 3 -57.58 -33.51 -11.66
N LYS A 4 -57.10 -34.76 -11.64
CA LYS A 4 -55.70 -35.09 -11.31
C LYS A 4 -54.72 -34.48 -12.33
N GLN A 5 -55.02 -34.54 -13.63
CA GLN A 5 -54.20 -33.90 -14.67
C GLN A 5 -54.08 -32.37 -14.53
N LYS A 6 -55.13 -31.70 -14.01
CA LYS A 6 -55.12 -30.25 -13.80
C LYS A 6 -54.23 -29.85 -12.62
N ILE A 7 -54.19 -30.67 -11.58
CA ILE A 7 -53.33 -30.47 -10.39
C ILE A 7 -51.85 -30.67 -10.77
N TYR A 8 -51.49 -31.73 -11.51
CA TYR A 8 -50.10 -31.95 -11.95
C TYR A 8 -49.57 -30.84 -12.85
N LYS A 9 -50.40 -30.31 -13.77
CA LYS A 9 -50.01 -29.18 -14.62
C LYS A 9 -49.80 -27.89 -13.83
N CYS A 10 -50.63 -27.65 -12.81
CA CYS A 10 -50.48 -26.48 -11.95
C CYS A 10 -49.19 -26.57 -11.12
N SER A 11 -48.88 -27.72 -10.52
CA SER A 11 -47.66 -27.93 -9.73
C SER A 11 -46.37 -27.85 -10.54
N ILE A 12 -46.38 -28.31 -11.79
CA ILE A 12 -45.21 -28.21 -12.69
C ILE A 12 -44.94 -26.76 -13.08
N ILE A 13 -46.00 -25.97 -13.35
CA ILE A 13 -45.86 -24.55 -13.70
C ILE A 13 -45.32 -23.76 -12.51
N THR A 14 -45.82 -23.98 -11.28
CA THR A 14 -45.26 -23.32 -10.09
C THR A 14 -43.81 -23.71 -9.83
N ALA A 15 -43.44 -24.98 -10.03
CA ALA A 15 -42.05 -25.43 -9.87
C ALA A 15 -41.11 -24.80 -10.91
N LEU A 16 -41.56 -24.64 -12.17
CA LEU A 16 -40.80 -23.97 -13.23
C LEU A 16 -40.61 -22.47 -12.95
N PHE A 17 -41.65 -21.77 -12.47
CA PHE A 17 -41.52 -20.36 -12.07
C PHE A 17 -40.59 -20.18 -10.88
N PHE A 18 -40.59 -21.12 -9.93
CA PHE A 18 -39.66 -21.09 -8.79
C PHE A 18 -38.21 -21.36 -9.24
N LEU A 19 -38.00 -22.28 -10.17
CA LEU A 19 -36.68 -22.60 -10.72
C LEU A 19 -36.10 -21.45 -11.56
N ILE A 20 -36.93 -20.80 -12.38
CA ILE A 20 -36.55 -19.62 -13.17
C ILE A 20 -36.30 -18.41 -12.24
N GLY A 21 -37.10 -18.25 -11.18
CA GLY A 21 -36.86 -17.23 -10.16
C GLY A 21 -35.53 -17.43 -9.41
N ILE A 22 -35.12 -18.68 -9.17
CA ILE A 22 -33.80 -18.99 -8.59
C ILE A 22 -32.69 -18.73 -9.62
N LEU A 23 -32.85 -19.14 -10.87
CA LEU A 23 -31.83 -18.95 -11.93
C LEU A 23 -31.66 -17.50 -12.37
N CYS A 24 -32.70 -16.67 -12.32
CA CYS A 24 -32.68 -15.27 -12.74
C CYS A 24 -32.60 -14.27 -11.56
N GLY A 25 -32.88 -14.71 -10.33
CA GLY A 25 -32.99 -13.87 -9.14
C GLY A 25 -31.78 -13.90 -8.21
N PHE A 26 -30.77 -14.73 -8.48
CA PHE A 26 -29.46 -14.49 -7.89
C PHE A 26 -28.84 -13.29 -8.63
N PRO A 27 -28.72 -12.11 -8.01
CA PRO A 27 -27.81 -11.12 -8.56
C PRO A 27 -26.47 -11.84 -8.68
N MET A 28 -25.95 -11.91 -9.90
CA MET A 28 -24.55 -12.19 -10.10
C MET A 28 -23.85 -11.07 -9.35
N PHE A 29 -23.47 -11.35 -8.10
CA PHE A 29 -22.58 -10.49 -7.35
C PHE A 29 -21.29 -10.50 -8.16
N GLN A 30 -21.15 -9.52 -9.05
CA GLN A 30 -19.88 -9.17 -9.63
C GLN A 30 -19.04 -8.74 -8.43
N ALA A 31 -18.20 -9.66 -7.97
CA ALA A 31 -17.13 -9.31 -7.07
C ALA A 31 -16.19 -8.46 -7.92
N ASP A 32 -16.41 -7.15 -7.91
CA ASP A 32 -15.45 -6.20 -8.46
C ASP A 32 -14.18 -6.33 -7.63
N ALA A 33 -13.19 -7.00 -8.20
CA ALA A 33 -11.86 -7.01 -7.65
C ALA A 33 -11.23 -5.67 -8.02
N ALA A 34 -10.93 -4.84 -7.01
CA ALA A 34 -10.21 -3.57 -7.20
C ALA A 34 -8.84 -3.76 -7.89
N VAL A 35 -8.28 -4.98 -7.81
CA VAL A 35 -7.10 -5.40 -8.58
C VAL A 35 -7.53 -6.41 -9.63
N THR A 36 -7.49 -6.00 -10.89
CA THR A 36 -7.75 -6.85 -12.06
C THR A 36 -6.45 -7.33 -12.68
N GLY A 37 -6.39 -8.57 -13.16
CA GLY A 37 -5.20 -9.13 -13.82
C GLY A 37 -4.90 -10.55 -13.36
N VAL A 38 -3.73 -11.06 -13.74
CA VAL A 38 -3.30 -12.40 -13.34
C VAL A 38 -2.77 -12.35 -11.91
N CYS A 39 -3.59 -12.77 -10.94
CA CYS A 39 -3.24 -12.76 -9.51
C CYS A 39 -1.94 -13.52 -9.21
N SER A 40 -1.65 -14.57 -9.99
CA SER A 40 -0.43 -15.37 -9.83
C SER A 40 0.87 -14.64 -10.23
N ASN A 41 0.79 -13.39 -10.69
CA ASN A 41 1.96 -12.54 -10.85
C ASN A 41 2.51 -12.04 -9.52
N CYS A 42 1.65 -11.93 -8.49
CA CYS A 42 2.00 -11.40 -7.17
C CYS A 42 1.61 -12.34 -6.03
N HIS A 43 0.83 -13.38 -6.32
CA HIS A 43 0.36 -14.33 -5.33
C HIS A 43 0.70 -15.78 -5.68
N THR A 44 1.02 -16.58 -4.66
CA THR A 44 1.14 -18.04 -4.73
C THR A 44 0.33 -18.70 -3.62
N MET A 45 -0.48 -19.70 -3.98
CA MET A 45 -1.33 -20.41 -3.02
C MET A 45 -0.59 -21.52 -2.27
N HIS A 46 0.39 -22.15 -2.93
CA HIS A 46 1.04 -23.37 -2.43
C HIS A 46 2.56 -23.28 -2.42
N ASN A 47 3.11 -22.06 -2.42
CA ASN A 47 4.54 -21.82 -2.59
C ASN A 47 5.13 -22.59 -3.79
N SER A 48 4.33 -22.79 -4.84
CA SER A 48 4.73 -23.57 -6.00
C SER A 48 4.07 -23.03 -7.25
N GLN A 49 4.87 -22.88 -8.31
CA GLN A 49 4.40 -22.53 -9.65
C GLN A 49 5.26 -23.27 -10.66
N ASN A 50 4.61 -23.94 -11.61
CA ASN A 50 5.28 -24.78 -12.61
C ASN A 50 6.20 -25.86 -12.00
N GLY A 51 5.83 -26.40 -10.84
CA GLY A 51 6.59 -27.45 -10.14
C GLY A 51 7.83 -26.97 -9.38
N ASN A 52 8.15 -25.67 -9.44
CA ASN A 52 9.24 -25.07 -8.69
C ASN A 52 8.73 -24.34 -7.45
N SER A 53 9.53 -24.29 -6.39
CA SER A 53 9.25 -23.45 -5.22
C SER A 53 9.31 -21.98 -5.63
N ILE A 54 8.30 -21.20 -5.26
CA ILE A 54 8.28 -19.76 -5.56
C ILE A 54 9.14 -19.00 -4.55
N ASN A 55 8.96 -19.29 -3.27
CA ASN A 55 9.77 -18.78 -2.18
C ASN A 55 10.68 -19.88 -1.62
N VAL A 56 11.98 -19.61 -1.59
CA VAL A 56 13.00 -20.51 -1.02
C VAL A 56 12.90 -20.62 0.51
N ALA A 57 12.28 -19.64 1.17
CA ALA A 57 12.03 -19.63 2.62
C ALA A 57 10.74 -20.35 3.04
N GLY A 58 9.95 -20.89 2.09
CA GLY A 58 8.71 -21.63 2.36
C GLY A 58 7.41 -20.81 2.19
N PRO A 59 6.24 -21.42 2.48
CA PRO A 59 4.94 -20.74 2.41
C PRO A 59 4.89 -19.52 3.34
N MET A 60 4.28 -18.42 2.87
CA MET A 60 4.15 -17.18 3.63
C MET A 60 2.70 -16.83 3.92
N GLY A 61 2.49 -16.00 4.95
CA GLY A 61 1.20 -15.34 5.17
C GLY A 61 0.81 -14.45 3.98
N ASN A 62 -0.50 -14.32 3.75
CA ASN A 62 -1.10 -13.47 2.70
C ASN A 62 -0.82 -13.89 1.24
N LEU A 63 -0.38 -15.13 1.03
CA LEU A 63 -0.29 -15.74 -0.31
C LEU A 63 0.61 -14.95 -1.28
N LEU A 64 1.56 -14.14 -0.81
CA LEU A 64 2.41 -13.32 -1.69
C LEU A 64 3.52 -14.15 -2.33
N SER A 65 3.80 -13.95 -3.62
CA SER A 65 4.93 -14.55 -4.32
C SER A 65 6.18 -13.69 -4.16
N ILE A 66 7.33 -14.35 -3.98
CA ILE A 66 8.65 -13.72 -3.99
C ILE A 66 9.42 -14.29 -5.18
N PRO A 67 10.15 -13.48 -5.97
CA PRO A 67 11.10 -14.01 -6.95
C PRO A 67 12.20 -14.86 -6.28
N SER A 68 12.63 -15.92 -6.94
CA SER A 68 13.70 -16.81 -6.47
C SER A 68 14.99 -16.03 -6.15
N GLY A 69 15.49 -16.15 -4.92
CA GLY A 69 16.75 -15.52 -4.46
C GLY A 69 16.59 -14.59 -3.24
N SER A 70 15.35 -14.35 -2.85
CA SER A 70 14.98 -13.48 -1.74
C SER A 70 14.57 -14.29 -0.49
N ALA A 71 15.02 -13.85 0.69
CA ALA A 71 14.82 -14.55 1.96
C ALA A 71 13.74 -13.96 2.87
N SER A 72 12.97 -12.94 2.46
CA SER A 72 12.08 -12.20 3.37
C SER A 72 10.77 -11.74 2.76
N THR A 73 9.69 -11.80 3.55
CA THR A 73 8.35 -11.25 3.21
C THR A 73 8.33 -9.78 2.78
N VAL A 74 9.38 -9.01 3.10
CA VAL A 74 9.55 -7.60 2.69
C VAL A 74 9.96 -7.47 1.22
N ASP A 75 10.57 -8.52 0.68
CA ASP A 75 11.02 -8.58 -0.69
C ASP A 75 9.90 -8.95 -1.67
N ALA A 76 8.74 -9.39 -1.16
CA ALA A 76 7.59 -9.69 -2.01
C ALA A 76 7.07 -8.44 -2.74
N CYS A 77 7.09 -7.27 -2.07
CA CYS A 77 6.73 -6.02 -2.70
C CYS A 77 7.77 -5.62 -3.75
N VAL A 78 9.06 -5.64 -3.38
CA VAL A 78 10.17 -5.26 -4.28
C VAL A 78 10.16 -6.18 -5.50
N GLY A 79 9.97 -7.48 -5.31
CA GLY A 79 9.90 -8.45 -6.39
C GLY A 79 8.81 -8.19 -7.42
N CYS A 80 7.65 -7.67 -7.01
CA CYS A 80 6.52 -7.37 -7.92
C CYS A 80 6.53 -5.93 -8.44
N HIS A 81 7.03 -4.99 -7.64
CA HIS A 81 7.04 -3.56 -7.94
C HIS A 81 8.41 -3.06 -8.41
N SER A 82 9.23 -3.96 -8.96
CA SER A 82 10.51 -3.62 -9.60
C SER A 82 10.56 -3.99 -11.07
N SER A 83 11.36 -3.26 -11.85
CA SER A 83 11.61 -3.57 -13.25
C SER A 83 13.05 -3.32 -13.64
N THR A 84 13.55 -4.12 -14.58
CA THR A 84 14.84 -3.87 -15.26
C THR A 84 14.71 -2.97 -16.49
N THR A 85 13.48 -2.56 -16.83
CA THR A 85 13.18 -1.61 -17.90
C THR A 85 12.90 -0.22 -17.32
N SER A 86 12.65 0.80 -18.14
CA SER A 86 12.32 2.15 -17.70
C SER A 86 10.82 2.41 -17.55
N ASN A 87 10.00 1.36 -17.73
CA ASN A 87 8.55 1.41 -17.58
C ASN A 87 8.18 1.46 -16.10
N THR A 88 7.27 2.36 -15.75
CA THR A 88 6.78 2.56 -14.37
C THR A 88 5.41 1.96 -14.11
N ILE A 89 4.77 1.39 -15.14
CA ILE A 89 3.53 0.61 -15.01
C ILE A 89 3.67 -0.62 -15.90
N ILE A 90 3.51 -1.81 -15.32
CA ILE A 90 3.57 -3.09 -16.04
C ILE A 90 2.36 -3.92 -15.63
N ASN A 91 1.50 -4.29 -16.57
CA ASN A 91 0.27 -5.07 -16.29
C ASN A 91 -0.60 -4.45 -15.18
N ASN A 92 -0.78 -3.12 -15.20
CA ASN A 92 -1.46 -2.33 -14.16
C ASN A 92 -0.81 -2.38 -12.76
N VAL A 93 0.43 -2.89 -12.65
CA VAL A 93 1.23 -2.84 -11.43
C VAL A 93 2.14 -1.62 -11.49
N PRO A 94 2.05 -0.67 -10.54
CA PRO A 94 2.99 0.44 -10.46
C PRO A 94 4.38 -0.07 -10.09
N ILE A 95 5.41 0.36 -10.80
CA ILE A 95 6.80 0.02 -10.53
C ILE A 95 7.43 1.19 -9.79
N VAL A 96 7.74 0.95 -8.51
CA VAL A 96 8.35 1.94 -7.62
C VAL A 96 9.88 1.85 -7.60
N TYR A 97 10.46 0.80 -8.20
CA TYR A 97 11.89 0.67 -8.35
C TYR A 97 12.28 0.18 -9.75
N ASN A 98 13.01 1.00 -10.49
CA ASN A 98 13.62 0.59 -11.75
C ASN A 98 15.13 0.47 -11.57
N THR A 99 15.78 -0.54 -12.18
CA THR A 99 17.25 -0.63 -12.19
C THR A 99 17.90 0.32 -13.20
N ILE A 100 17.08 0.96 -14.04
CA ILE A 100 17.47 2.02 -14.97
C ILE A 100 16.53 3.21 -14.77
N ALA A 101 16.96 4.42 -15.17
CA ALA A 101 16.18 5.63 -14.96
C ALA A 101 14.77 5.50 -15.58
N PRO A 102 13.70 5.76 -14.80
CA PRO A 102 12.33 5.70 -15.32
C PRO A 102 12.09 6.84 -16.31
N THR A 103 11.35 6.57 -17.39
CA THR A 103 11.01 7.58 -18.42
C THR A 103 9.71 8.33 -18.13
N ALA A 104 8.83 7.74 -17.33
CA ALA A 104 7.55 8.31 -16.91
C ALA A 104 7.40 8.11 -15.39
N PRO A 105 8.04 8.91 -14.54
CA PRO A 105 8.01 8.71 -13.09
C PRO A 105 6.58 8.75 -12.53
N LEU A 106 6.32 7.93 -11.52
CA LEU A 106 5.06 7.98 -10.77
C LEU A 106 5.03 9.20 -9.85
N ALA A 107 3.85 9.69 -9.44
CA ALA A 107 3.80 10.85 -8.53
C ALA A 107 4.39 10.55 -7.14
N GLY A 108 4.44 9.29 -6.74
CA GLY A 108 5.18 8.83 -5.55
C GLY A 108 6.71 8.79 -5.72
N GLY A 109 7.21 9.07 -6.93
CA GLY A 109 8.62 8.96 -7.27
C GLY A 109 9.05 7.52 -7.60
N ASN A 110 10.36 7.30 -7.62
CA ASN A 110 10.96 6.00 -7.90
C ASN A 110 12.27 5.83 -7.12
N PHE A 111 12.47 4.65 -6.54
CA PHE A 111 13.66 4.33 -5.75
C PHE A 111 14.93 4.18 -6.58
N TYR A 112 14.86 4.26 -7.92
CA TYR A 112 16.04 4.36 -8.77
C TYR A 112 16.99 5.47 -8.30
N TRP A 113 16.46 6.63 -7.90
CA TRP A 113 17.29 7.79 -7.53
C TRP A 113 18.10 7.52 -6.26
N VAL A 114 17.46 7.02 -5.20
CA VAL A 114 18.18 6.66 -3.96
C VAL A 114 19.16 5.50 -4.17
N ALA A 115 18.78 4.51 -4.99
CA ALA A 115 19.62 3.35 -5.25
C ALA A 115 20.85 3.64 -6.13
N SER A 116 20.76 4.62 -7.03
CA SER A 116 21.80 4.90 -8.04
C SER A 116 22.59 6.18 -7.82
N GLN A 117 22.02 7.18 -7.12
CA GLN A 117 22.63 8.50 -6.96
C GLN A 117 23.02 8.84 -5.53
N GLY A 118 22.36 8.25 -4.53
CA GLY A 118 22.73 8.45 -3.12
C GLY A 118 21.54 8.71 -2.19
N ASP A 119 21.83 8.73 -0.89
CA ASP A 119 20.84 8.84 0.18
C ASP A 119 20.12 10.18 0.19
N GLU A 120 20.71 11.23 -0.39
CA GLU A 120 20.09 12.55 -0.54
C GLU A 120 18.91 12.57 -1.53
N PHE A 121 18.70 11.48 -2.29
CA PHE A 121 17.63 11.36 -3.28
C PHE A 121 16.40 10.58 -2.79
N GLY A 122 16.35 10.13 -1.54
CA GLY A 122 15.15 9.52 -0.97
C GLY A 122 15.38 8.67 0.29
N HIS A 123 14.31 8.05 0.80
CA HIS A 123 14.43 7.14 1.94
C HIS A 123 14.94 5.77 1.52
N ASN A 124 15.92 5.24 2.26
CA ASN A 124 16.45 3.91 2.02
C ASN A 124 15.44 2.81 2.37
N VAL A 125 15.36 1.78 1.51
CA VAL A 125 14.38 0.69 1.62
C VAL A 125 15.10 -0.65 1.55
N TYR A 126 14.85 -1.52 2.54
CA TYR A 126 15.41 -2.87 2.56
C TYR A 126 15.05 -3.64 1.29
N GLY A 127 16.05 -4.25 0.66
CA GLY A 127 15.92 -4.93 -0.62
C GLY A 127 16.16 -4.04 -1.84
N ILE A 128 16.31 -2.72 -1.67
CA ILE A 128 16.59 -1.77 -2.76
C ILE A 128 17.89 -1.00 -2.51
N SER A 129 18.02 -0.36 -1.35
CA SER A 129 19.20 0.41 -0.98
C SER A 129 19.67 0.06 0.44
N GLY A 130 20.97 0.25 0.69
CA GLY A 130 21.58 0.03 2.00
C GLY A 130 21.22 1.12 3.01
N GLN A 131 21.67 0.95 4.26
CA GLN A 131 21.58 2.01 5.26
C GLN A 131 22.49 3.18 4.88
N ASP A 132 22.03 4.41 5.14
CA ASP A 132 22.87 5.60 5.06
C ASP A 132 24.08 5.45 6.00
N PRO A 133 25.31 5.42 5.47
CA PRO A 133 26.53 5.22 6.26
C PRO A 133 26.82 6.39 7.20
N ASN A 134 26.25 7.58 6.94
CA ASN A 134 26.35 8.76 7.79
C ASN A 134 25.27 8.79 8.88
N HIS A 135 24.44 7.73 8.97
CA HIS A 135 23.50 7.38 10.04
C HIS A 135 22.87 8.59 10.74
N LEU A 136 21.79 9.10 10.16
CA LEU A 136 20.83 9.83 10.98
C LEU A 136 20.22 8.83 11.99
N ASN A 137 20.41 9.08 13.29
CA ASN A 137 19.91 8.22 14.38
C ASN A 137 18.38 8.29 14.55
N GLY A 138 17.65 8.67 13.51
CA GLY A 138 16.22 8.93 13.50
C GLY A 138 15.83 9.78 12.30
N ALA A 139 14.52 9.93 12.09
CA ALA A 139 14.03 10.85 11.07
C ALA A 139 14.53 12.29 11.36
N PRO A 140 14.96 13.04 10.35
CA PRO A 140 15.27 14.46 10.49
C PRO A 140 14.13 15.20 11.20
N GLY A 141 14.45 16.04 12.20
CA GLY A 141 13.47 16.84 12.92
C GLY A 141 12.51 16.04 13.80
N ASN A 142 12.87 14.81 14.17
CA ASN A 142 12.05 13.98 15.07
C ASN A 142 12.23 14.40 16.52
N GLU A 143 11.20 15.00 17.11
CA GLU A 143 11.10 15.13 18.58
C GLU A 143 9.97 14.29 19.19
N ASN A 144 9.06 13.76 18.36
CA ASN A 144 7.82 13.15 18.83
C ASN A 144 8.04 11.77 19.48
N CYS A 145 9.09 11.05 19.06
CA CYS A 145 9.50 9.77 19.65
C CYS A 145 10.69 9.91 20.60
N GLY A 146 10.93 11.06 21.23
CA GLY A 146 12.10 11.21 22.12
C GLY A 146 13.40 11.43 21.35
N GLY A 147 13.31 12.17 20.24
CA GLY A 147 14.50 12.70 19.58
C GLY A 147 15.22 11.71 18.67
N LEU A 148 16.46 12.09 18.35
CA LEU A 148 17.47 11.22 17.76
C LEU A 148 17.97 10.13 18.72
N THR A 149 17.60 10.18 20.01
CA THR A 149 18.02 9.19 21.02
C THR A 149 17.07 7.99 21.12
N THR A 150 15.80 8.14 20.74
CA THR A 150 14.79 7.06 20.86
C THR A 150 13.83 7.04 19.67
N PRO A 151 14.31 7.12 18.42
CA PRO A 151 13.44 7.36 17.27
C PRO A 151 12.34 6.30 17.10
N CYS A 152 11.25 6.68 16.42
CA CYS A 152 10.14 5.79 16.12
C CYS A 152 10.58 4.55 15.31
N HIS A 153 11.72 4.64 14.60
CA HIS A 153 12.50 3.54 14.05
C HIS A 153 13.92 4.06 13.76
N LYS A 154 14.93 3.18 13.74
CA LYS A 154 16.30 3.56 13.40
C LYS A 154 16.55 3.55 11.90
N THR A 155 15.93 2.62 11.17
CA THR A 155 16.12 2.47 9.72
C THR A 155 15.03 1.62 9.09
N LEU A 156 14.68 1.88 7.83
CA LEU A 156 13.83 0.99 7.02
C LEU A 156 14.63 0.19 5.98
N ALA A 157 15.96 0.38 5.96
CA ALA A 157 16.89 -0.22 5.00
C ALA A 157 17.40 -1.61 5.40
N VAL A 158 16.98 -2.12 6.57
CA VAL A 158 17.33 -3.46 7.07
C VAL A 158 16.10 -4.35 7.18
N ALA A 159 16.34 -5.66 7.25
CA ALA A 159 15.28 -6.65 7.47
C ALA A 159 14.48 -6.33 8.74
N PRO A 160 13.22 -6.79 8.86
CA PRO A 160 12.43 -6.69 10.07
C PRO A 160 13.21 -7.16 11.31
N SER A 161 13.43 -6.26 12.26
CA SER A 161 14.18 -6.48 13.50
C SER A 161 13.74 -5.50 14.59
N SER A 162 14.34 -5.58 15.77
CA SER A 162 14.10 -4.59 16.83
C SER A 162 14.49 -3.17 16.42
N GLU A 163 15.37 -2.97 15.45
CA GLU A 163 15.78 -1.64 14.97
C GLU A 163 14.68 -0.88 14.23
N ASN A 164 13.71 -1.62 13.69
CA ASN A 164 12.60 -1.09 12.91
C ASN A 164 11.24 -1.61 13.38
N TYR A 165 11.16 -2.02 14.65
CA TYR A 165 9.95 -2.57 15.26
C TYR A 165 9.33 -3.74 14.45
N ASN A 166 10.19 -4.51 13.79
CA ASN A 166 9.87 -5.59 12.86
C ASN A 166 9.15 -5.11 11.58
N ARG A 167 9.53 -3.96 11.03
CA ARG A 167 8.86 -3.29 9.89
C ARG A 167 9.76 -2.74 8.78
N GLY A 168 10.80 -3.48 8.42
CA GLY A 168 11.71 -3.10 7.33
C GLY A 168 11.06 -3.02 5.95
N GLY A 169 11.74 -2.30 5.04
CA GLY A 169 11.45 -2.15 3.61
C GLY A 169 10.05 -1.65 3.28
N CYS A 170 9.37 -2.28 2.32
CA CYS A 170 8.08 -1.81 1.78
C CYS A 170 6.92 -1.77 2.79
N ARG A 171 7.07 -2.41 3.96
CA ARG A 171 6.03 -2.41 4.99
C ARG A 171 5.97 -1.07 5.72
N GLY A 172 7.13 -0.46 5.94
CA GLY A 172 7.25 0.82 6.63
C GLY A 172 6.53 0.90 7.98
N CYS A 173 6.37 2.11 8.50
CA CYS A 173 5.69 2.35 9.77
C CYS A 173 4.22 2.75 9.62
N HIS A 174 3.72 2.87 8.39
CA HIS A 174 2.34 3.28 8.13
C HIS A 174 1.41 2.06 8.36
N PHE A 175 0.47 2.20 9.28
CA PHE A 175 -0.42 1.10 9.66
C PHE A 175 -1.57 1.00 8.66
N ASN A 176 -2.04 -0.23 8.40
CA ASN A 176 -3.20 -0.53 7.57
C ASN A 176 -3.22 0.22 6.23
N VAL A 177 -2.21 -0.02 5.40
CA VAL A 177 -2.24 0.40 4.00
C VAL A 177 -3.34 -0.39 3.28
N PHE A 178 -4.35 0.32 2.78
CA PHE A 178 -5.44 -0.30 2.05
C PHE A 178 -5.14 -0.23 0.55
N HIS A 179 -5.31 -1.35 -0.16
CA HIS A 179 -5.46 -1.33 -1.61
C HIS A 179 -6.88 -0.85 -1.90
N HIS A 180 -7.02 0.45 -2.20
CA HIS A 180 -8.28 1.13 -2.59
C HIS A 180 -9.46 0.87 -1.66
N ASN A 181 -9.87 1.88 -0.91
CA ASN A 181 -11.25 1.94 -0.45
C ASN A 181 -11.84 3.25 -0.95
N ASP A 182 -13.03 3.20 -1.54
CA ASP A 182 -13.76 4.33 -2.14
C ASP A 182 -14.22 5.39 -1.10
N ASN A 183 -13.53 5.50 0.03
CA ASN A 183 -13.88 6.35 1.16
C ASN A 183 -13.09 7.68 1.18
N GLY A 184 -12.34 8.01 0.12
CA GLY A 184 -11.65 9.30 -0.01
C GLY A 184 -10.41 9.47 0.88
N ILE A 185 -9.82 8.37 1.37
CA ILE A 185 -8.59 8.39 2.18
C ILE A 185 -7.42 7.86 1.34
N TYR A 186 -6.32 8.61 1.29
CA TYR A 186 -5.14 8.24 0.51
C TYR A 186 -4.41 7.00 1.06
N ARG A 187 -3.98 6.11 0.15
CA ARG A 187 -3.50 4.73 0.42
C ARG A 187 -2.46 4.60 1.54
N PHE A 188 -1.54 5.55 1.62
CA PHE A 188 -0.41 5.56 2.57
C PHE A 188 -0.58 6.58 3.70
N LEU A 189 -1.66 7.35 3.70
CA LEU A 189 -1.92 8.41 4.67
C LEU A 189 -3.15 8.11 5.54
N SER A 190 -3.62 6.87 5.52
CA SER A 190 -4.66 6.35 6.40
C SER A 190 -4.09 5.88 7.74
N THR A 191 -4.96 5.86 8.75
CA THR A 191 -4.81 5.23 10.07
C THR A 191 -3.65 5.71 10.96
N GLY A 192 -2.83 6.64 10.48
CA GLY A 192 -1.70 7.20 11.22
C GLY A 192 -0.64 6.16 11.60
N HIS A 193 0.25 6.55 12.51
CA HIS A 193 1.31 5.69 13.07
C HIS A 193 0.84 4.87 14.30
N GLU A 194 -0.46 4.71 14.52
CA GLU A 194 -0.97 4.06 15.73
C GLU A 194 -1.30 2.59 15.52
N THR A 195 -0.73 1.74 16.40
CA THR A 195 -1.14 0.35 16.58
C THR A 195 -2.63 0.29 16.93
N GLY A 196 -3.47 -0.17 16.01
CA GLY A 196 -4.91 -0.33 16.23
C GLY A 196 -5.78 0.32 15.16
N GLY A 197 -5.22 1.19 14.31
CA GLY A 197 -5.90 1.68 13.11
C GLY A 197 -7.24 2.34 13.39
N SER A 198 -7.24 3.45 14.11
CA SER A 198 -8.47 4.22 14.28
C SER A 198 -8.84 4.93 12.97
N ALA A 199 -10.10 4.79 12.56
CA ALA A 199 -10.67 5.49 11.41
C ALA A 199 -10.66 7.03 11.58
N ALA A 200 -10.33 7.53 12.77
CA ALA A 200 -10.16 8.96 13.01
C ALA A 200 -8.83 9.50 12.48
N TYR A 201 -7.81 8.68 12.24
CA TYR A 201 -6.52 9.17 11.78
C TYR A 201 -6.41 9.00 10.28
N TYR A 202 -6.47 10.08 9.52
CA TYR A 202 -6.26 10.05 8.08
C TYR A 202 -5.94 11.45 7.57
N VAL A 203 -5.28 11.53 6.42
CA VAL A 203 -5.16 12.79 5.66
C VAL A 203 -6.36 12.92 4.73
N GLU A 204 -7.07 14.04 4.85
CA GLU A 204 -8.12 14.46 3.94
C GLU A 204 -7.50 15.00 2.64
N GLY A 205 -8.09 14.66 1.51
CA GLY A 205 -7.59 15.04 0.19
C GLY A 205 -8.47 14.52 -0.92
N GLY A 206 -8.02 14.69 -2.17
CA GLY A 206 -8.65 14.11 -3.34
C GLY A 206 -7.60 13.55 -4.29
N GLU A 207 -7.86 12.34 -4.79
CA GLU A 207 -7.10 11.77 -5.90
C GLU A 207 -7.69 12.26 -7.23
N ASP A 208 -6.81 12.58 -8.18
CA ASP A 208 -7.24 12.73 -9.56
C ASP A 208 -7.49 11.34 -10.19
N SER A 209 -8.13 11.25 -11.34
CA SER A 209 -8.34 9.96 -12.01
C SER A 209 -7.10 9.43 -12.74
N ASP A 210 -6.13 10.29 -13.09
CA ASP A 210 -4.96 9.91 -13.91
C ASP A 210 -3.60 10.30 -13.31
N TRP A 211 -3.58 10.66 -12.03
CA TRP A 211 -2.42 11.26 -11.34
C TRP A 211 -1.11 10.47 -11.37
N GLU A 212 -1.15 9.14 -11.54
CA GLU A 212 0.04 8.30 -11.46
C GLU A 212 1.06 8.65 -12.56
N GLN A 213 0.65 9.27 -13.68
CA GLN A 213 1.57 9.66 -14.77
C GLN A 213 1.26 11.02 -15.42
N THR A 214 0.25 11.76 -14.96
CA THR A 214 -0.08 13.09 -15.49
C THR A 214 0.47 14.21 -14.62
N THR A 215 0.83 15.32 -15.25
CA THR A 215 1.32 16.53 -14.56
C THR A 215 0.33 17.70 -14.65
N ALA A 216 -0.74 17.54 -15.43
CA ALA A 216 -1.74 18.59 -15.66
C ALA A 216 -2.76 18.68 -14.52
N THR A 217 -3.03 17.56 -13.88
CA THR A 217 -3.89 17.40 -12.70
C THR A 217 -3.06 16.76 -11.59
N HIS A 218 -3.44 16.97 -10.33
CA HIS A 218 -2.66 16.48 -9.20
C HIS A 218 -3.55 16.14 -8.02
N ASN A 219 -3.08 15.17 -7.24
CA ASN A 219 -3.64 14.90 -5.93
C ASN A 219 -3.47 16.13 -5.05
N TRP A 220 -4.49 16.44 -4.27
CA TRP A 220 -4.43 17.51 -3.29
C TRP A 220 -4.65 16.94 -1.91
N TYR A 221 -3.92 17.47 -0.94
CA TYR A 221 -4.00 17.09 0.45
C TYR A 221 -4.33 18.32 1.28
N LYS A 222 -5.18 18.15 2.28
CA LYS A 222 -5.52 19.20 3.21
C LYS A 222 -4.27 19.64 3.97
N GLY A 223 -3.95 20.93 3.90
CA GLY A 223 -2.98 21.57 4.77
C GLY A 223 -3.63 22.12 6.05
N VAL A 224 -2.80 22.62 6.95
CA VAL A 224 -3.24 23.51 8.05
C VAL A 224 -2.84 24.93 7.68
N VAL A 225 -3.71 25.89 7.95
CA VAL A 225 -3.39 27.31 7.85
C VAL A 225 -2.61 27.72 9.09
N GLY A 226 -1.37 28.15 8.89
CA GLY A 226 -0.45 28.39 9.99
C GLY A 226 0.23 27.10 10.47
N PRO A 227 1.05 27.20 11.51
CA PRO A 227 1.85 26.08 11.97
C PRO A 227 1.03 25.11 12.84
N VAL A 228 1.34 23.82 12.75
CA VAL A 228 0.72 22.79 13.60
C VAL A 228 1.35 22.88 14.99
N ASN A 229 0.56 23.13 16.02
CA ASN A 229 0.98 23.20 17.41
C ASN A 229 0.71 21.87 18.10
N ALA A 230 -0.35 21.83 18.92
CA ALA A 230 -0.77 20.66 19.69
C ALA A 230 -1.78 19.78 18.93
N GLU A 231 -2.16 20.17 17.71
CA GLU A 231 -3.17 19.45 16.94
C GLU A 231 -2.69 18.03 16.59
N THR A 232 -3.66 17.12 16.60
CA THR A 232 -3.47 15.71 16.24
C THR A 232 -4.04 15.45 14.85
N LEU A 233 -3.56 14.40 14.20
CA LEU A 233 -4.05 14.02 12.88
C LEU A 233 -5.56 13.75 12.89
N ALA A 234 -6.11 13.27 14.02
CA ALA A 234 -7.55 13.08 14.19
C ALA A 234 -8.37 14.37 14.27
N THR A 235 -7.72 15.51 14.48
CA THR A 235 -8.41 16.82 14.55
C THR A 235 -8.26 17.60 13.25
N THR A 236 -7.09 17.57 12.61
CA THR A 236 -6.82 18.39 11.42
C THR A 236 -7.08 17.65 10.13
N HIS A 237 -6.88 16.33 10.13
CA HIS A 237 -6.81 15.51 8.92
C HIS A 237 -5.85 16.07 7.86
N SER A 238 -4.76 16.72 8.29
CA SER A 238 -3.85 17.40 7.37
C SER A 238 -2.55 16.65 7.12
N ILE A 239 -1.97 16.87 5.93
CA ILE A 239 -0.65 16.35 5.58
C ILE A 239 0.43 16.88 6.52
N SER A 240 0.34 18.13 6.96
CA SER A 240 1.31 18.73 7.91
C SER A 240 1.30 18.01 9.25
N THR A 241 0.13 17.69 9.80
CA THR A 241 0.05 16.95 11.06
C THR A 241 0.47 15.49 10.89
N PHE A 242 0.22 14.87 9.72
CA PHE A 242 0.68 13.53 9.40
C PHE A 242 2.21 13.45 9.36
N CYS A 243 2.85 14.27 8.51
CA CYS A 243 4.31 14.30 8.35
C CYS A 243 5.02 14.77 9.63
N GLY A 244 4.42 15.73 10.34
CA GLY A 244 4.90 16.20 11.65
C GLY A 244 4.86 15.14 12.76
N GLY A 245 4.31 13.96 12.51
CA GLY A 245 4.43 12.81 13.42
C GLY A 245 5.87 12.28 13.52
N CYS A 246 6.66 12.40 12.44
CA CYS A 246 8.07 11.97 12.37
C CYS A 246 9.03 13.14 12.16
N HIS A 247 8.60 14.17 11.44
CA HIS A 247 9.39 15.33 11.03
C HIS A 247 8.88 16.59 11.74
N LYS A 248 8.71 16.49 13.07
CA LYS A 248 8.04 17.49 13.90
C LYS A 248 8.59 18.89 13.65
N ASP A 249 9.90 19.07 13.64
CA ASP A 249 10.54 20.39 13.52
C ASP A 249 10.22 21.09 12.19
N PHE A 250 9.98 20.31 11.13
CA PHE A 250 9.68 20.86 9.81
C PHE A 250 8.21 21.17 9.60
N HIS A 251 7.32 20.58 10.40
CA HIS A 251 5.88 20.69 10.20
C HIS A 251 5.12 21.28 11.40
N ARG A 252 5.80 21.55 12.53
CA ARG A 252 5.22 22.13 13.73
C ARG A 252 5.91 23.44 14.15
N GLN A 253 5.16 24.32 14.81
CA GLN A 253 5.56 25.73 15.06
C GLN A 253 6.88 25.88 15.82
N ASP A 254 7.25 24.90 16.64
CA ASP A 254 8.39 25.01 17.55
C ASP A 254 9.74 25.30 16.82
N PHE A 255 9.84 25.03 15.51
CA PHE A 255 11.11 25.16 14.75
C PHE A 255 10.99 25.70 13.31
N ILE A 256 9.81 26.17 12.88
CA ILE A 256 9.68 26.88 11.61
C ILE A 256 10.10 28.34 11.85
N GLY A 257 11.39 28.60 11.66
CA GLY A 257 11.99 29.96 11.69
C GLY A 257 11.59 30.81 10.50
#